data_AF-A0A227JCR0-F1
#
_entry.id   AF-A0A227JCR0-F1
#
_cell.length_a   1.000
_cell.length_b   1.000
_cell.length_c   1.000
_cell.angle_alpha   90.00
_cell.angle_beta   90.00
_cell.angle_gamma   90.00
#
_symmetry.space_group_name_H-M   'P 1'
#
loop_
_entity.id
_entity.type
_entity.pdbx_description
1 polymer ?
#
loop_
_entity_poly.entity_id
_entity_poly.type
_entity_poly.pdbx_seq_one_letter_code
_entity_poly.pdbx_strand_id
1 'polypeptide(L)'
;MATIHVSGTKLSPEKVQVPLNRKFLIALAVLFLLAMHFFMPNPGGSGLALSFNATTWIAFSFALGIGCYQLASNRILRYSKLTIGLLISAIIMTLPVFYPNADSTLAANKLIGLWSGFLFFVVLQQFHFSNKHRQRLLWFIVLAVVIEALFGLTQYLFLKPGNPFGYDTIANRPYGIFQQPNVMASFLATGLVIASYLLARQPYKYSRKLSDVYLLYAVPVVTLPLIVALASRTGWLATIIGLLLVIPYMYRFATKGRFIRWIAALVTGLVLSFVVMSIAFPDGSGL
;
A
#
# COMPACT_ATOMS: atom_id res chain seq x y z
N MET A 1 35.71 19.30 40.18
CA MET A 1 35.05 18.42 39.18
C MET A 1 35.65 18.76 37.83
N ALA A 2 36.51 17.93 37.25
CA ALA A 2 37.22 18.25 36.02
C ALA A 2 36.31 18.00 34.81
N THR A 3 35.96 19.06 34.08
CA THR A 3 35.23 18.97 32.81
C THR A 3 36.21 18.60 31.70
N ILE A 4 36.16 17.34 31.26
CA ILE A 4 37.03 16.82 30.20
C ILE A 4 36.51 17.30 28.85
N HIS A 5 37.28 18.17 28.18
CA HIS A 5 37.00 18.60 26.79
C HIS A 5 37.44 17.51 25.80
N VAL A 6 36.50 16.67 25.38
CA VAL A 6 36.74 15.57 24.41
C VAL A 6 36.55 15.97 22.94
N SER A 7 36.33 17.26 22.65
CA SER A 7 36.10 17.76 21.29
C SER A 7 37.34 17.56 20.40
N GLY A 8 37.20 16.81 19.30
CA GLY A 8 38.30 16.51 18.36
C GLY A 8 39.09 15.22 18.62
N THR A 9 38.72 14.45 19.66
CA THR A 9 39.33 13.14 19.96
C THR A 9 38.45 11.98 19.49
N LYS A 10 38.98 10.75 19.42
CA LYS A 10 38.19 9.52 19.19
C LYS A 10 37.10 9.27 20.26
N LEU A 11 37.18 9.98 21.39
CA LEU A 11 36.22 9.94 22.49
C LEU A 11 35.16 11.05 22.39
N SER A 12 35.21 11.91 21.35
CA SER A 12 34.14 12.86 21.09
C SER A 12 32.85 12.08 20.78
N PRO A 13 31.71 12.38 21.42
CA PRO A 13 30.46 11.73 21.08
C PRO A 13 30.20 11.93 19.59
N GLU A 14 30.11 10.82 18.86
CA GLU A 14 29.90 10.82 17.43
C GLU A 14 28.66 11.67 17.14
N LYS A 15 28.81 12.69 16.28
CA LYS A 15 27.76 13.67 16.02
C LYS A 15 26.57 12.92 15.45
N VAL A 16 25.54 12.69 16.27
CA VAL A 16 24.34 11.95 15.90
C VAL A 16 23.75 12.67 14.69
N GLN A 17 23.95 12.11 13.50
CA GLN A 17 23.44 12.73 12.29
C GLN A 17 21.92 12.75 12.36
N VAL A 18 21.36 13.92 12.02
CA VAL A 18 19.92 14.13 12.06
C VAL A 18 19.26 13.08 11.14
N PRO A 19 18.32 12.27 11.64
CA PRO A 19 17.74 11.20 10.85
C PRO A 19 17.01 11.79 9.65
N LEU A 20 17.26 11.25 8.44
CA LEU A 20 16.65 11.68 7.19
C LEU A 20 15.15 11.31 7.07
N ASN A 21 14.50 11.01 8.20
CA ASN A 21 13.09 10.67 8.35
C ASN A 21 12.17 11.57 7.51
N ARG A 22 12.36 12.91 7.55
CA ARG A 22 11.49 13.84 6.81
C ARG A 22 11.63 13.64 5.30
N LYS A 23 12.86 13.53 4.78
CA LYS A 23 13.12 13.34 3.35
C LYS A 23 12.58 12.00 2.89
N PHE A 24 12.82 10.95 3.67
CA PHE A 24 12.30 9.62 3.40
C PHE A 24 10.77 9.57 3.38
N LEU A 25 10.10 10.23 4.34
CA LEU A 25 8.64 10.35 4.35
C LEU A 25 8.10 11.12 3.15
N ILE A 26 8.79 12.17 2.69
CA ILE A 26 8.40 12.89 1.47
C ILE A 26 8.52 11.98 0.25
N ALA A 27 9.63 11.24 0.12
CA ALA A 27 9.81 10.29 -0.98
C ALA A 27 8.70 9.24 -1.00
N LEU A 28 8.31 8.70 0.16
CA LEU A 28 7.18 7.77 0.25
C LEU A 28 5.83 8.44 -0.02
N ALA A 29 5.64 9.71 0.36
CA ALA A 29 4.44 10.45 0.01
C ALA A 29 4.32 10.63 -1.51
N VAL A 30 5.42 11.00 -2.19
CA VAL A 30 5.44 11.10 -3.66
C VAL A 30 5.15 9.75 -4.30
N LEU A 31 5.75 8.67 -3.79
CA LEU A 31 5.50 7.32 -4.30
C LEU A 31 4.02 6.94 -4.22
N PHE A 32 3.43 7.06 -3.03
CA PHE A 32 2.06 6.59 -2.79
C PHE A 32 0.98 7.55 -3.26
N LEU A 33 1.23 8.85 -3.37
CA LEU A 33 0.17 9.84 -3.66
C LEU A 33 0.24 10.42 -5.07
N LEU A 34 1.35 10.20 -5.79
CA LEU A 34 1.57 10.79 -7.12
C LEU A 34 2.07 9.75 -8.12
N ALA A 35 3.19 9.09 -7.81
CA ALA A 35 3.93 8.30 -8.80
C ALA A 35 3.17 7.06 -9.26
N MET A 36 2.50 6.37 -8.33
CA MET A 36 1.74 5.16 -8.66
C MET A 36 0.48 5.44 -9.49
N HIS A 37 -0.07 6.66 -9.41
CA HIS A 37 -1.33 7.05 -10.07
C HIS A 37 -1.15 7.55 -11.50
N PHE A 38 0.08 7.52 -12.02
CA PHE A 38 0.37 8.04 -13.35
C PHE A 38 0.00 7.04 -14.44
N PHE A 39 -0.91 7.45 -15.33
CA PHE A 39 -1.28 6.69 -16.52
C PHE A 39 -0.58 7.23 -17.76
N MET A 40 -0.03 6.32 -18.56
CA MET A 40 0.40 6.59 -19.93
C MET A 40 0.00 5.40 -20.81
N PRO A 41 -0.49 5.62 -22.04
CA PRO A 41 -0.71 4.53 -22.99
C PRO A 41 0.54 3.66 -23.10
N ASN A 42 0.37 2.36 -22.96
CA ASN A 42 1.44 1.40 -22.96
C ASN A 42 1.11 0.26 -23.96
N PRO A 43 2.12 -0.44 -24.49
CA PRO A 43 1.91 -1.50 -25.48
C PRO A 43 1.31 -2.80 -24.88
N GLY A 44 0.85 -2.78 -23.62
CA GLY A 44 0.52 -3.96 -22.84
C GLY A 44 1.76 -4.72 -22.36
N GLY A 45 1.55 -5.87 -21.71
CA GLY A 45 2.62 -6.74 -21.21
C GLY A 45 2.72 -6.80 -19.69
N SER A 46 3.94 -6.97 -19.16
CA SER A 46 4.18 -7.15 -17.72
C SER A 46 5.44 -6.42 -17.24
N GLY A 47 5.57 -6.24 -15.93
CA GLY A 47 6.73 -5.59 -15.31
C GLY A 47 6.85 -4.11 -15.71
N LEU A 48 8.04 -3.68 -16.13
CA LEU A 48 8.33 -2.28 -16.47
C LEU A 48 7.68 -1.79 -17.76
N ALA A 49 7.11 -2.68 -18.58
CA ALA A 49 6.33 -2.29 -19.75
C ALA A 49 5.03 -1.54 -19.37
N LEU A 50 4.54 -1.77 -18.14
CA LEU A 50 3.41 -1.05 -17.57
C LEU A 50 3.87 0.33 -17.10
N SER A 51 3.28 1.38 -17.66
CA SER A 51 3.64 2.78 -17.44
C SER A 51 3.65 3.21 -15.97
N PHE A 52 2.68 2.77 -15.17
CA PHE A 52 2.63 3.07 -13.74
C PHE A 52 3.76 2.40 -12.93
N ASN A 53 4.27 1.25 -13.39
CA ASN A 53 5.41 0.60 -12.74
C ASN A 53 6.65 1.46 -12.94
N ALA A 54 6.90 1.96 -14.15
CA ALA A 54 8.08 2.78 -14.43
C ALA A 54 8.13 4.04 -13.53
N THR A 55 7.02 4.78 -13.42
CA THR A 55 6.96 5.96 -12.55
C THR A 55 7.10 5.60 -11.07
N THR A 56 6.47 4.51 -10.64
CA THR A 56 6.60 4.00 -9.26
C THR A 56 8.05 3.62 -8.94
N TRP A 57 8.74 2.91 -9.85
CA TRP A 57 10.13 2.51 -9.70
C TRP A 57 11.08 3.72 -9.65
N ILE A 58 10.81 4.77 -10.43
CA ILE A 58 11.57 6.02 -10.37
C ILE A 58 11.42 6.64 -8.97
N ALA A 59 10.19 6.84 -8.49
CA ALA A 59 9.96 7.42 -7.16
C ALA A 59 10.54 6.53 -6.04
N PHE A 60 10.43 5.21 -6.20
CA PHE A 60 10.94 4.22 -5.26
C PHE A 60 12.47 4.23 -5.18
N SER A 61 13.16 4.47 -6.29
CA SER A 61 14.63 4.58 -6.32
C SER A 61 15.14 5.71 -5.42
N PHE A 62 14.41 6.84 -5.34
CA PHE A 62 14.75 7.93 -4.41
C PHE A 62 14.56 7.51 -2.95
N ALA A 63 13.48 6.80 -2.62
CA ALA A 63 13.24 6.30 -1.27
C ALA A 63 14.35 5.30 -0.85
N LEU A 64 14.70 4.37 -1.74
CA LEU A 64 15.82 3.45 -1.53
C LEU A 64 17.15 4.18 -1.40
N GLY A 65 17.44 5.14 -2.27
CA GLY A 65 18.68 5.93 -2.24
C GLY A 65 18.86 6.68 -0.91
N ILE A 66 17.80 7.35 -0.43
CA ILE A 66 17.82 8.02 0.90
C ILE A 66 18.06 7.01 2.02
N GLY A 67 17.45 5.83 1.90
CA GLY A 67 17.63 4.71 2.83
C GLY A 67 19.05 4.17 2.90
N CYS A 68 19.62 3.84 1.74
CA CYS A 68 21.00 3.37 1.61
C CYS A 68 21.99 4.43 2.07
N TYR A 69 21.74 5.71 1.78
CA TYR A 69 22.56 6.81 2.28
C TYR A 69 22.51 6.90 3.81
N GLN A 70 21.33 6.76 4.42
CA GLN A 70 21.19 6.72 5.88
C GLN A 70 21.96 5.54 6.49
N LEU A 71 21.89 4.36 5.86
CA LEU A 71 22.62 3.17 6.28
C LEU A 71 24.14 3.37 6.18
N ALA A 72 24.63 3.89 5.05
CA ALA A 72 26.04 4.16 4.82
C ALA A 72 26.60 5.20 5.79
N SER A 73 25.80 6.22 6.13
CA SER A 73 26.22 7.28 7.03
C SER A 73 26.26 6.84 8.49
N ASN A 74 25.27 6.05 8.93
CA ASN A 74 25.21 5.56 10.31
C ASN A 74 26.15 4.36 10.54
N ARG A 75 26.54 3.63 9.48
CA ARG A 75 27.40 2.43 9.53
C ARG A 75 26.92 1.32 10.47
N ILE A 76 25.64 1.35 10.85
CA ILE A 76 25.01 0.37 11.73
C ILE A 76 23.83 -0.22 11.00
N LEU A 77 23.84 -1.54 10.81
CA LEU A 77 22.72 -2.28 10.24
C LEU A 77 21.78 -2.76 11.36
N ARG A 78 20.58 -2.21 11.40
CA ARG A 78 19.51 -2.68 12.28
C ARG A 78 18.69 -3.76 11.59
N TYR A 79 18.53 -4.90 12.23
CA TYR A 79 17.72 -6.00 11.72
C TYR A 79 16.87 -6.61 12.84
N SER A 80 15.84 -7.35 12.44
CA SER A 80 14.92 -8.08 13.32
C SER A 80 14.92 -9.56 12.98
N LYS A 81 14.39 -10.42 13.87
CA LYS A 81 14.18 -11.85 13.58
C LYS A 81 13.37 -12.06 12.29
N LEU A 82 12.40 -11.18 12.03
CA LEU A 82 11.63 -11.16 10.79
C LEU A 82 12.50 -10.88 9.55
N THR A 83 13.55 -10.06 9.67
CA THR A 83 14.48 -9.78 8.56
C THR A 83 15.22 -11.04 8.15
N ILE A 84 15.68 -11.83 9.12
CA ILE A 84 16.37 -13.09 8.84
C ILE A 84 15.40 -14.09 8.19
N GLY A 85 14.17 -14.21 8.72
CA GLY A 85 13.14 -15.07 8.12
C GLY A 85 12.85 -14.69 6.66
N LEU A 86 12.62 -13.40 6.39
CA LEU A 86 12.36 -12.90 5.04
C LEU A 86 13.57 -13.05 4.10
N LEU A 87 14.80 -12.92 4.62
CA LEU A 87 16.02 -13.17 3.85
C LEU A 87 16.09 -14.64 3.42
N ILE A 88 15.86 -15.58 4.35
CA ILE A 88 15.82 -17.01 4.05
C ILE A 88 14.73 -17.29 3.01
N SER A 89 13.53 -16.72 3.17
CA SER A 89 12.46 -16.86 2.18
C SER A 89 12.85 -16.32 0.80
N ALA A 90 13.50 -15.15 0.73
CA ALA A 90 13.95 -14.57 -0.54
C ALA A 90 15.01 -15.44 -1.23
N ILE A 91 15.94 -16.02 -0.45
CA ILE A 91 16.94 -16.97 -0.95
C ILE A 91 16.24 -18.21 -1.52
N ILE A 92 15.33 -18.84 -0.76
CA ILE A 92 14.58 -20.02 -1.20
C ILE A 92 13.79 -19.73 -2.49
N MET A 93 13.13 -18.58 -2.56
CA MET A 93 12.38 -18.17 -3.76
C MET A 93 13.28 -17.87 -4.97
N THR A 94 14.58 -17.64 -4.78
CA THR A 94 15.55 -17.42 -5.87
C THR A 94 16.11 -18.75 -6.42
N LEU A 95 16.08 -19.83 -5.64
CA LEU A 95 16.63 -21.14 -6.03
C LEU A 95 16.10 -21.70 -7.36
N PRO A 96 14.80 -21.58 -7.71
CA PRO A 96 14.27 -22.16 -8.95
C PRO A 96 14.91 -21.62 -10.22
N VAL A 97 15.59 -20.46 -10.18
CA VAL A 97 16.31 -19.92 -11.35
C VAL A 97 17.53 -20.74 -11.74
N PHE A 98 18.07 -21.55 -10.83
CA PHE A 98 19.21 -22.43 -11.11
C PHE A 98 18.79 -23.82 -11.63
N TYR A 99 17.49 -24.07 -11.82
CA TYR A 99 17.02 -25.37 -12.31
C TYR A 99 17.22 -25.51 -13.83
N PRO A 100 17.45 -26.74 -14.34
CA PRO A 100 17.83 -26.96 -15.75
C PRO A 100 16.85 -26.39 -16.81
N ASN A 101 15.58 -26.19 -16.45
CA ASN A 101 14.53 -25.68 -17.35
C ASN A 101 14.03 -24.29 -16.94
N ALA A 102 14.81 -23.54 -16.17
CA ALA A 102 14.42 -22.23 -15.69
C ALA A 102 14.61 -21.15 -16.77
N ASP A 103 13.55 -20.38 -17.04
CA ASP A 103 13.65 -19.18 -17.87
C ASP A 103 14.04 -17.98 -17.00
N SER A 104 15.31 -17.59 -17.09
CA SER A 104 15.88 -16.46 -16.34
C SER A 104 15.29 -15.11 -16.77
N THR A 105 14.86 -14.98 -18.03
CA THR A 105 14.30 -13.73 -18.57
C THR A 105 12.91 -13.46 -18.00
N LEU A 106 12.07 -14.50 -17.92
CA LEU A 106 10.74 -14.42 -17.29
C LEU A 106 10.82 -14.28 -15.77
N ALA A 107 11.90 -14.76 -15.14
CA ALA A 107 12.13 -14.65 -13.71
C ALA A 107 12.69 -13.27 -13.30
N ALA A 108 13.41 -12.58 -14.19
CA ALA A 108 14.15 -11.35 -13.87
C ALA A 108 13.28 -10.29 -13.17
N ASN A 109 12.13 -9.93 -13.74
CA ASN A 109 11.25 -8.91 -13.17
C ASN A 109 10.72 -9.30 -11.77
N LYS A 110 10.45 -10.59 -11.55
CA LYS A 110 9.96 -11.12 -10.26
C LYS A 110 11.06 -11.06 -9.21
N LEU A 111 12.28 -11.45 -9.57
CA LEU A 111 13.44 -11.40 -8.67
C LEU A 111 13.86 -9.98 -8.34
N ILE A 112 13.84 -9.06 -9.31
CA ILE A 112 14.11 -7.63 -9.07
C ILE A 112 13.09 -7.09 -8.07
N GLY A 113 11.80 -7.40 -8.24
CA GLY A 113 10.75 -7.03 -7.29
C GLY A 113 11.00 -7.62 -5.89
N LEU A 114 11.31 -8.91 -5.80
CA LEU A 114 11.59 -9.62 -4.55
C LEU A 114 12.75 -8.99 -3.76
N TRP A 115 13.92 -8.85 -4.40
CA TRP A 115 15.12 -8.34 -3.76
C TRP A 115 15.03 -6.83 -3.47
N SER A 116 14.37 -6.05 -4.32
CA SER A 116 14.14 -4.64 -4.04
C SER A 116 13.14 -4.44 -2.90
N GLY A 117 12.10 -5.28 -2.81
CA GLY A 117 11.16 -5.28 -1.69
C GLY A 117 11.84 -5.67 -0.37
N PHE A 118 12.72 -6.68 -0.40
CA PHE A 118 13.54 -7.05 0.75
C PHE A 118 14.49 -5.92 1.16
N LEU A 119 15.20 -5.31 0.21
CA LEU A 119 16.08 -4.17 0.45
C LEU A 119 15.30 -3.00 1.07
N PHE A 120 14.10 -2.71 0.55
CA PHE A 120 13.24 -1.68 1.12
C PHE A 120 12.82 -1.98 2.56
N PHE A 121 12.49 -3.24 2.86
CA PHE A 121 12.19 -3.67 4.24
C PHE A 121 13.40 -3.49 5.18
N VAL A 122 14.62 -3.79 4.71
CA VAL A 122 15.86 -3.54 5.47
C VAL A 122 16.06 -2.04 5.68
N VAL A 123 15.91 -1.22 4.63
CA VAL A 123 16.01 0.24 4.68
C VAL A 123 15.02 0.84 5.69
N LEU A 124 13.77 0.39 5.69
CA LEU A 124 12.74 0.86 6.61
C LEU A 124 13.14 0.70 8.09
N GLN A 125 13.88 -0.35 8.43
CA GLN A 125 14.36 -0.60 9.80
C GLN A 125 15.49 0.33 10.24
N GLN A 126 16.18 0.98 9.31
CA GLN A 126 17.27 1.90 9.63
C GLN A 126 16.74 3.22 10.22
N PHE A 127 15.50 3.58 9.91
CA PHE A 127 14.86 4.81 10.38
C PHE A 127 14.19 4.65 11.73
N HIS A 128 14.35 5.65 12.60
CA HIS A 128 13.67 5.71 13.89
C HIS A 128 12.35 6.49 13.74
N PHE A 129 11.26 5.80 13.41
CA PHE A 129 9.95 6.42 13.24
C PHE A 129 9.21 6.62 14.56
N SER A 130 8.84 7.87 14.85
CA SER A 130 7.87 8.20 15.89
C SER A 130 6.49 7.64 15.57
N ASN A 131 5.61 7.52 16.57
CA ASN A 131 4.21 7.10 16.36
C ASN A 131 3.49 7.99 15.33
N LYS A 132 3.81 9.29 15.29
CA LYS A 132 3.26 10.23 14.31
C LYS A 132 3.74 9.91 12.88
N HIS A 133 5.00 9.53 12.71
CA HIS A 133 5.53 9.10 11.41
C HIS A 133 4.88 7.80 10.94
N ARG A 134 4.74 6.81 11.84
CA ARG A 134 4.06 5.54 11.52
C ARG A 134 2.61 5.76 11.10
N GLN A 135 1.86 6.62 11.80
CA GLN A 135 0.50 6.98 11.38
C GLN A 135 0.46 7.66 10.01
N ARG A 136 1.41 8.56 9.70
CA ARG A 136 1.48 9.21 8.38
C ARG A 136 1.73 8.20 7.25
N LEU A 137 2.60 7.22 7.45
CA LEU A 137 2.84 6.16 6.47
C LEU A 137 1.56 5.37 6.16
N LEU A 138 0.80 5.00 7.19
CA LEU A 138 -0.48 4.31 7.02
C LEU A 138 -1.50 5.19 6.29
N TRP A 139 -1.51 6.49 6.56
CA TRP A 139 -2.36 7.46 5.86
C TRP A 139 -2.03 7.57 4.38
N PHE A 140 -0.75 7.52 3.99
CA PHE A 140 -0.37 7.52 2.57
C PHE A 140 -0.98 6.33 1.83
N ILE A 141 -0.97 5.14 2.45
CA ILE A 141 -1.59 3.94 1.86
C ILE A 141 -3.10 4.11 1.75
N VAL A 142 -3.78 4.60 2.80
CA VAL A 142 -5.24 4.81 2.76
C VAL A 142 -5.63 5.82 1.70
N LEU A 143 -4.91 6.95 1.60
CA LEU A 143 -5.17 7.96 0.57
C LEU A 143 -4.93 7.41 -0.83
N ALA A 144 -3.86 6.64 -1.04
CA ALA A 144 -3.59 5.96 -2.30
C ALA A 144 -4.74 5.01 -2.69
N VAL A 145 -5.26 4.24 -1.73
CA VAL A 145 -6.41 3.34 -1.93
C VAL A 145 -7.67 4.12 -2.28
N VAL A 146 -7.91 5.27 -1.65
CA VAL A 146 -9.07 6.12 -1.99
C VAL A 146 -8.94 6.64 -3.42
N ILE A 147 -7.76 7.12 -3.83
CA ILE A 147 -7.52 7.57 -5.21
C ILE A 147 -7.77 6.43 -6.19
N GLU A 148 -7.20 5.25 -5.95
CA GLU A 148 -7.41 4.07 -6.80
C GLU A 148 -8.88 3.63 -6.84
N ALA A 149 -9.59 3.70 -5.71
CA ALA A 149 -11.00 3.36 -5.66
C ALA A 149 -11.85 4.37 -6.45
N LEU A 150 -11.50 5.65 -6.45
CA LEU A 150 -12.15 6.64 -7.32
C LEU A 150 -11.85 6.35 -8.79
N PHE A 151 -10.60 6.02 -9.15
CA PHE A 151 -10.26 5.59 -10.51
C PHE A 151 -11.06 4.35 -10.93
N GLY A 152 -11.12 3.32 -10.08
CA GLY A 152 -11.85 2.09 -10.33
C GLY A 152 -13.35 2.31 -10.50
N LEU A 153 -13.99 3.15 -9.66
CA LEU A 153 -15.40 3.49 -9.82
C LEU A 153 -15.64 4.29 -11.11
N THR A 154 -14.70 5.16 -11.48
CA THR A 154 -14.79 5.92 -12.73
C THR A 154 -14.71 4.99 -13.94
N GLN A 155 -13.80 4.01 -13.91
CA GLN A 155 -13.70 2.91 -14.87
C GLN A 155 -14.99 2.11 -14.97
N TYR A 156 -15.56 1.74 -13.83
CA TYR A 156 -16.69 0.83 -13.82
C TYR A 156 -18.01 1.48 -14.26
N LEU A 157 -18.21 2.76 -13.95
CA LEU A 157 -19.51 3.43 -14.14
C LEU A 157 -19.57 4.38 -15.34
N PHE A 158 -18.46 5.01 -15.74
CA PHE A 158 -18.49 6.12 -16.69
C PHE A 158 -17.74 5.85 -18.00
N LEU A 159 -16.80 4.91 -18.01
CA LEU A 159 -15.94 4.67 -19.16
C LEU A 159 -16.68 3.88 -20.25
N LYS A 160 -16.61 4.38 -21.48
CA LYS A 160 -17.26 3.83 -22.68
C LYS A 160 -16.24 3.15 -23.60
N PRO A 161 -16.69 2.30 -24.55
CA PRO A 161 -15.80 1.75 -25.58
C PRO A 161 -15.01 2.85 -26.30
N GLY A 162 -13.72 2.61 -26.59
CA GLY A 162 -12.83 3.59 -27.23
C GLY A 162 -12.25 4.64 -26.27
N ASN A 163 -12.22 4.36 -24.98
CA ASN A 163 -11.67 5.27 -23.98
C ASN A 163 -10.13 5.45 -24.09
N PRO A 164 -9.60 6.61 -23.63
CA PRO A 164 -8.17 6.89 -23.68
C PRO A 164 -7.31 5.99 -22.79
N PHE A 165 -7.93 5.23 -21.88
CA PHE A 165 -7.23 4.36 -20.94
C PHE A 165 -6.98 2.94 -21.47
N GLY A 166 -7.56 2.57 -22.64
CA GLY A 166 -7.53 1.19 -23.13
C GLY A 166 -8.29 0.21 -22.22
N TYR A 167 -9.26 0.71 -21.45
CA TYR A 167 -10.08 -0.07 -20.54
C TYR A 167 -11.09 -0.93 -21.31
N ASP A 168 -11.14 -2.23 -21.00
CA ASP A 168 -12.10 -3.17 -21.58
C ASP A 168 -13.46 -3.02 -20.89
N THR A 169 -14.37 -2.32 -21.56
CA THR A 169 -15.74 -2.09 -21.10
C THR A 169 -16.68 -3.27 -21.32
N ILE A 170 -16.25 -4.33 -22.01
CA ILE A 170 -17.06 -5.54 -22.22
C ILE A 170 -16.89 -6.47 -21.02
N ALA A 171 -15.65 -6.79 -20.66
CA ALA A 171 -15.37 -7.52 -19.43
C ALA A 171 -15.67 -6.69 -18.18
N ASN A 172 -15.53 -5.36 -18.29
CA ASN A 172 -15.86 -4.33 -17.30
C ASN A 172 -15.34 -4.65 -15.88
N ARG A 173 -14.06 -5.05 -15.76
CA ARG A 173 -13.40 -5.32 -14.47
C ARG A 173 -12.51 -4.15 -14.05
N PRO A 174 -12.90 -3.34 -13.05
CA PRO A 174 -12.24 -2.06 -12.75
C PRO A 174 -10.91 -2.24 -12.02
N TYR A 175 -9.82 -2.32 -12.78
CA TYR A 175 -8.49 -2.64 -12.26
C TYR A 175 -7.69 -1.42 -11.74
N GLY A 176 -8.29 -0.22 -11.70
CA GLY A 176 -7.61 1.02 -11.29
C GLY A 176 -6.46 1.35 -12.24
N ILE A 177 -5.33 1.81 -11.69
CA ILE A 177 -4.11 2.00 -12.47
C ILE A 177 -3.34 0.70 -12.73
N PHE A 178 -3.58 -0.34 -11.93
CA PHE A 178 -2.71 -1.52 -11.85
C PHE A 178 -2.80 -2.45 -13.07
N GLN A 179 -3.81 -2.29 -13.93
CA GLN A 179 -4.07 -3.16 -15.09
C GLN A 179 -4.23 -4.65 -14.75
N GLN A 180 -4.37 -4.98 -13.46
CA GLN A 180 -4.52 -6.33 -12.94
C GLN A 180 -5.57 -6.38 -11.83
N PRO A 181 -6.71 -7.09 -12.04
CA PRO A 181 -7.80 -7.15 -11.06
C PRO A 181 -7.36 -7.66 -9.68
N ASN A 182 -6.44 -8.64 -9.65
CA ASN A 182 -5.95 -9.22 -8.40
C ASN A 182 -5.11 -8.24 -7.57
N VAL A 183 -4.30 -7.41 -8.23
CA VAL A 183 -3.47 -6.39 -7.57
C VAL A 183 -4.37 -5.31 -6.99
N MET A 184 -5.34 -4.84 -7.78
CA MET A 184 -6.34 -3.89 -7.31
C MET A 184 -7.12 -4.42 -6.10
N ALA A 185 -7.70 -5.62 -6.18
CA ALA A 185 -8.52 -6.17 -5.12
C ALA A 185 -7.74 -6.37 -3.80
N SER A 186 -6.51 -6.87 -3.88
CA SER A 186 -5.65 -7.03 -2.70
C SER A 186 -5.17 -5.70 -2.12
N PHE A 187 -4.95 -4.69 -2.95
CA PHE A 187 -4.61 -3.32 -2.51
C PHE A 187 -5.80 -2.66 -1.78
N LEU A 188 -7.02 -2.76 -2.34
CA LEU A 188 -8.24 -2.29 -1.70
C LEU A 188 -8.49 -2.98 -0.35
N ALA A 189 -8.34 -4.31 -0.29
CA ALA A 189 -8.49 -5.07 0.95
C ALA A 189 -7.47 -4.62 2.02
N THR A 190 -6.23 -4.35 1.62
CA THR A 190 -5.19 -3.83 2.51
C THR A 190 -5.56 -2.44 3.06
N GLY A 191 -6.05 -1.55 2.19
CA GLY A 191 -6.55 -0.24 2.60
C GLY A 191 -7.71 -0.30 3.57
N LEU A 192 -8.65 -1.23 3.36
CA LEU A 192 -9.79 -1.46 4.24
C LEU A 192 -9.34 -1.83 5.67
N VAL A 193 -8.39 -2.75 5.80
CA VAL A 193 -7.83 -3.18 7.08
C VAL A 193 -7.06 -2.03 7.75
N ILE A 194 -6.23 -1.30 7.00
CA ILE A 194 -5.46 -0.17 7.54
C ILE A 194 -6.38 0.97 7.98
N ALA A 195 -7.43 1.29 7.20
CA ALA A 195 -8.40 2.31 7.55
C ALA A 195 -9.14 1.95 8.84
N SER A 196 -9.54 0.68 8.97
CA SER A 196 -10.17 0.14 10.19
C SER A 196 -9.23 0.23 11.40
N TYR A 197 -7.95 -0.14 11.23
CA TYR A 197 -6.92 0.01 12.26
C TYR A 197 -6.73 1.47 12.69
N LEU A 198 -6.63 2.40 11.73
CA LEU A 198 -6.48 3.82 12.00
C LEU A 198 -7.68 4.38 12.74
N LEU A 199 -8.90 3.96 12.37
CA LEU A 199 -10.14 4.36 13.02
C LEU A 199 -10.18 3.96 14.51
N ALA A 200 -9.65 2.79 14.85
CA ALA A 200 -9.50 2.33 16.25
C ALA A 200 -8.60 3.27 17.05
N ARG A 201 -7.48 3.66 16.44
CA ARG A 201 -6.41 4.41 17.12
C ARG A 201 -6.60 5.93 17.08
N GLN A 202 -7.66 6.45 16.47
CA GLN A 202 -7.92 7.89 16.50
C GLN A 202 -8.19 8.34 17.95
N PRO A 203 -7.41 9.30 18.49
CA PRO A 203 -7.62 9.78 19.86
C PRO A 203 -9.03 10.36 20.00
N TYR A 204 -9.64 10.16 21.17
CA TYR A 204 -11.00 10.62 21.46
C TYR A 204 -11.07 12.14 21.68
N LYS A 205 -9.94 12.80 22.00
CA LYS A 205 -9.91 14.22 22.35
C LYS A 205 -10.14 15.15 21.15
N TYR A 206 -10.91 16.20 21.42
CA TYR A 206 -11.70 17.09 20.57
C TYR A 206 -10.97 17.94 19.50
N SER A 207 -9.86 17.49 18.88
CA SER A 207 -9.08 18.40 18.01
C SER A 207 -8.48 17.85 16.72
N ARG A 208 -8.79 16.62 16.30
CA ARG A 208 -8.52 16.22 14.91
C ARG A 208 -9.71 16.54 14.03
N LYS A 209 -9.41 17.02 12.81
CA LYS A 209 -10.38 17.43 11.81
C LYS A 209 -11.37 16.28 11.60
N LEU A 210 -12.65 16.53 11.84
CA LEU A 210 -13.74 15.57 11.60
C LEU A 210 -13.63 14.89 10.23
N SER A 211 -13.07 15.60 9.23
CA SER A 211 -12.73 15.08 7.90
C SER A 211 -11.99 13.75 7.91
N ASP A 212 -11.01 13.56 8.80
CA ASP A 212 -10.17 12.36 8.82
C ASP A 212 -11.01 11.13 9.23
N VAL A 213 -11.93 11.30 10.17
CA VAL A 213 -12.79 10.23 10.65
C VAL A 213 -13.84 9.86 9.60
N TYR A 214 -14.46 10.86 8.96
CA TYR A 214 -15.40 10.61 7.87
C TYR A 214 -14.74 9.91 6.68
N LEU A 215 -13.51 10.29 6.33
CA LEU A 215 -12.75 9.63 5.29
C LEU A 215 -12.53 8.14 5.61
N LEU A 216 -12.18 7.79 6.85
CA LEU A 216 -12.00 6.40 7.27
C LEU A 216 -13.30 5.58 7.22
N TYR A 217 -14.46 6.20 7.47
CA TYR A 217 -15.76 5.57 7.28
C TYR A 217 -16.14 5.44 5.80
N ALA A 218 -15.70 6.38 4.96
CA ALA A 218 -15.93 6.32 3.52
C ALA A 218 -15.14 5.20 2.84
N VAL A 219 -13.96 4.81 3.35
CA VAL A 219 -13.13 3.75 2.75
C VAL A 219 -13.93 2.45 2.51
N PRO A 220 -14.56 1.81 3.52
CA PRO A 220 -15.44 0.65 3.29
C PRO A 220 -16.49 0.85 2.20
N VAL A 221 -17.12 2.02 2.18
CA VAL A 221 -18.23 2.36 1.29
C VAL A 221 -17.77 2.42 -0.17
N VAL A 222 -16.56 2.92 -0.42
CA VAL A 222 -16.00 3.08 -1.77
C VAL A 222 -15.27 1.80 -2.22
N THR A 223 -14.59 1.09 -1.31
CA THR A 223 -13.75 -0.07 -1.69
C THR A 223 -14.53 -1.36 -1.87
N LEU A 224 -15.56 -1.62 -1.04
CA LEU A 224 -16.29 -2.89 -1.08
C LEU A 224 -17.03 -3.14 -2.41
N PRO A 225 -17.71 -2.16 -3.02
CA PRO A 225 -18.32 -2.35 -4.34
C PRO A 225 -17.32 -2.83 -5.40
N LEU A 226 -16.12 -2.25 -5.40
CA LEU A 226 -15.06 -2.62 -6.34
C LEU A 226 -14.48 -4.00 -6.05
N ILE A 227 -14.26 -4.34 -4.77
CA ILE A 227 -13.74 -5.66 -4.39
C ILE A 227 -14.66 -6.78 -4.91
N VAL A 228 -15.98 -6.58 -4.84
CA VAL A 228 -16.94 -7.54 -5.38
C VAL A 228 -16.93 -7.51 -6.92
N ALA A 229 -17.02 -6.34 -7.54
CA ALA A 229 -17.02 -6.19 -9.00
C ALA A 229 -15.75 -6.72 -9.69
N LEU A 230 -14.61 -6.71 -9.00
CA LEU A 230 -13.35 -7.27 -9.48
C LEU A 230 -13.37 -8.80 -9.62
N ALA A 231 -14.33 -9.49 -8.99
CA ALA A 231 -14.50 -10.94 -9.02
C ALA A 231 -13.21 -11.74 -8.71
N SER A 232 -12.35 -11.20 -7.85
CA SER A 232 -11.07 -11.80 -7.49
C SER A 232 -11.20 -12.67 -6.26
N ARG A 233 -11.07 -14.00 -6.41
CA ARG A 233 -11.12 -14.97 -5.30
C ARG A 233 -10.10 -14.63 -4.20
N THR A 234 -8.89 -14.25 -4.59
CA THR A 234 -7.84 -13.86 -3.65
C THR A 234 -8.18 -12.54 -2.95
N GLY A 235 -8.76 -11.57 -3.67
CA GLY A 235 -9.27 -10.32 -3.10
C GLY A 235 -10.38 -10.53 -2.07
N TRP A 236 -11.35 -11.41 -2.37
CA TRP A 236 -12.43 -11.74 -1.44
C TRP A 236 -11.91 -12.43 -0.19
N LEU A 237 -11.06 -13.45 -0.34
CA LEU A 237 -10.44 -14.14 0.80
C LEU A 237 -9.61 -13.19 1.65
N ALA A 238 -8.78 -12.34 1.03
CA ALA A 238 -7.99 -11.34 1.75
C ALA A 238 -8.87 -10.35 2.54
N THR A 239 -10.00 -9.93 1.96
CA THR A 239 -10.95 -9.02 2.60
C THR A 239 -11.65 -9.69 3.78
N ILE A 240 -12.17 -10.92 3.59
CA ILE A 240 -12.88 -11.67 4.64
C ILE A 240 -11.92 -11.95 5.80
N ILE A 241 -10.76 -12.55 5.52
CA ILE A 241 -9.77 -12.89 6.55
C ILE A 241 -9.26 -11.61 7.24
N GLY A 242 -8.96 -10.56 6.46
CA GLY A 242 -8.51 -9.27 7.00
C GLY A 242 -9.52 -8.63 7.95
N LEU A 243 -10.82 -8.62 7.58
CA LEU A 243 -11.88 -8.11 8.45
C LEU A 243 -12.06 -8.98 9.70
N LEU A 244 -12.07 -10.31 9.57
CA LEU A 244 -12.17 -11.23 10.71
C LEU A 244 -11.05 -11.00 11.73
N LEU A 245 -9.82 -10.79 11.26
CA LEU A 245 -8.67 -10.51 12.14
C LEU A 245 -8.73 -9.11 12.77
N VAL A 246 -9.35 -8.14 12.11
CA VAL A 246 -9.48 -6.76 12.61
C VAL A 246 -10.65 -6.59 13.58
N ILE A 247 -11.71 -7.39 13.49
CA ILE A 247 -12.89 -7.29 14.38
C ILE A 247 -12.50 -7.34 15.88
N PRO A 248 -11.71 -8.31 16.38
CA PRO A 248 -11.31 -8.34 17.79
C PRO A 248 -10.53 -7.09 18.21
N TYR A 249 -9.69 -6.58 17.30
CA TYR A 249 -8.95 -5.34 17.52
C TYR A 249 -9.90 -4.14 17.62
N MET A 250 -10.88 -4.06 16.73
CA MET A 250 -11.89 -3.00 16.74
C MET A 250 -12.75 -3.03 17.99
N TYR A 251 -13.20 -4.22 18.40
CA TYR A 251 -14.00 -4.40 19.61
C TYR A 251 -13.24 -3.96 20.87
N ARG A 252 -11.94 -4.25 20.96
CA ARG A 252 -11.11 -3.91 22.12
C ARG A 252 -10.71 -2.44 22.18
N PHE A 253 -10.40 -1.81 21.04
CA PHE A 253 -9.78 -0.48 21.01
C PHE A 253 -10.69 0.65 20.51
N ALA A 254 -11.81 0.35 19.83
CA ALA A 254 -12.77 1.38 19.45
C ALA A 254 -13.91 1.52 20.47
N THR A 255 -14.52 2.71 20.52
CA THR A 255 -15.73 2.93 21.30
C THR A 255 -16.92 2.21 20.66
N LYS A 256 -17.92 1.81 21.48
CA LYS A 256 -19.14 1.14 20.99
C LYS A 256 -19.79 1.87 19.81
N GLY A 257 -19.92 3.19 19.90
CA GLY A 257 -20.49 4.01 18.81
C GLY A 257 -19.66 3.99 17.53
N ARG A 258 -18.32 4.01 17.63
CA ARG A 258 -17.46 3.92 16.43
C ARG A 258 -17.51 2.54 15.80
N PHE A 259 -17.57 1.49 16.61
CA PHE A 259 -17.70 0.11 16.17
C PHE A 259 -19.01 -0.10 15.39
N ILE A 260 -20.14 0.38 15.93
CA ILE A 260 -21.45 0.30 15.26
C ILE A 260 -21.43 1.05 13.92
N ARG A 261 -20.90 2.28 13.88
CA ARG A 261 -20.78 3.05 12.62
C ARG A 261 -19.86 2.40 11.61
N TRP A 262 -18.80 1.71 12.08
CA TRP A 262 -17.89 0.98 11.21
C TRP A 262 -18.58 -0.24 10.60
N ILE A 263 -19.34 -1.01 11.38
CA ILE A 263 -20.20 -2.08 10.86
C ILE A 263 -21.22 -1.52 9.86
N ALA A 264 -21.88 -0.41 10.20
CA ALA A 264 -22.81 0.24 9.29
C ALA A 264 -22.14 0.60 7.96
N ALA A 265 -20.93 1.19 7.98
CA ALA A 265 -20.18 1.52 6.77
C ALA A 265 -19.82 0.27 5.93
N LEU A 266 -19.46 -0.85 6.56
CA LEU A 266 -19.22 -2.12 5.86
C LEU A 266 -20.51 -2.62 5.19
N VAL A 267 -21.63 -2.63 5.92
CA VAL A 267 -22.93 -3.06 5.39
C VAL A 267 -23.36 -2.14 4.25
N THR A 268 -23.22 -0.82 4.40
CA THR A 268 -23.51 0.15 3.33
C THR A 268 -22.66 -0.11 2.10
N GLY A 269 -21.35 -0.36 2.26
CA GLY A 269 -20.47 -0.70 1.14
C GLY A 269 -20.88 -1.99 0.42
N LEU A 270 -21.32 -3.02 1.16
CA LEU A 270 -21.84 -4.25 0.56
C LEU A 270 -23.18 -4.04 -0.16
N VAL A 271 -24.11 -3.27 0.41
CA VAL A 271 -25.38 -2.94 -0.24
C VAL A 271 -25.14 -2.13 -1.51
N LEU A 272 -24.27 -1.12 -1.47
CA LEU A 272 -23.88 -0.35 -2.65
C LEU A 272 -23.23 -1.22 -3.72
N SER A 273 -22.56 -2.32 -3.34
CA SER A 273 -22.03 -3.26 -4.31
C SER A 273 -23.08 -3.80 -5.26
N PHE A 274 -24.27 -4.16 -4.75
CA PHE A 274 -25.38 -4.64 -5.58
C PHE A 274 -25.92 -3.55 -6.49
N VAL A 275 -26.06 -2.32 -5.96
CA VAL A 275 -26.52 -1.16 -6.74
C VAL A 275 -25.55 -0.85 -7.87
N VAL A 276 -24.25 -0.75 -7.56
CA VAL A 276 -23.21 -0.43 -8.54
C VAL A 276 -23.12 -1.53 -9.62
N MET A 277 -23.20 -2.81 -9.25
CA MET A 277 -23.26 -3.90 -10.22
C MET A 277 -24.49 -3.84 -11.12
N SER A 278 -25.68 -3.53 -10.57
CA SER A 278 -26.91 -3.40 -11.37
C SER A 278 -26.86 -2.26 -12.38
N ILE A 279 -26.17 -1.16 -12.04
CA ILE A 279 -25.97 -0.04 -12.95
C ILE A 279 -24.96 -0.39 -14.04
N ALA A 280 -23.88 -1.08 -13.68
CA ALA A 280 -22.81 -1.44 -14.60
C ALA A 280 -23.18 -2.58 -15.55
N PHE A 281 -24.06 -3.49 -15.13
CA PHE A 281 -24.58 -4.60 -15.94
C PHE A 281 -26.11 -4.65 -15.85
N PRO A 282 -26.82 -3.82 -16.64
CA PRO A 282 -28.29 -3.78 -16.64
C PRO A 282 -28.94 -5.12 -17.00
N ASP A 283 -28.24 -5.93 -17.81
CA ASP A 283 -28.73 -7.21 -18.33
C ASP A 283 -28.44 -8.41 -17.40
N GLY A 284 -27.85 -8.17 -16.23
CA GLY A 284 -27.61 -9.22 -15.22
C GLY A 284 -26.41 -10.14 -15.46
N SER A 285 -25.54 -9.84 -16.43
CA SER A 285 -24.34 -10.63 -16.77
C SER A 285 -23.12 -10.39 -15.85
N GLY A 286 -23.32 -9.74 -14.69
CA GLY A 286 -22.26 -9.18 -13.87
C GLY A 286 -21.52 -10.11 -12.89
N LEU A 287 -21.78 -11.43 -12.90
CA LEU A 287 -21.09 -12.41 -12.05
C LEU A 287 -20.71 -13.69 -12.80
#